data_AF-A0A2U8JGB9-F1
#
_entry.id   AF-A0A2U8JGB9-F1
#
_cell.length_a   1.000
_cell.length_b   1.000
_cell.length_c   1.000
_cell.angle_alpha   90.00
_cell.angle_beta   90.00
_cell.angle_gamma   90.00
#
_symmetry.space_group_name_H-M   'P 1'
#
loop_
_entity.id
_entity.type
_entity.pdbx_description
1 polymer ?
#
loop_
_entity_poly.entity_id
_entity_poly.type
_entity_poly.pdbx_seq_one_letter_code
_entity_poly.pdbx_strand_id
1 'polypeptide(L)'
;FNYPLNNLHLLGYSLGAHAAGIAGNLTKKKVNRITGLDPAGPTFEYADELTRLSPDDADFVDVLHTYTRGSPDRSIGIQKPVGHIDIYPNGGGFQPGCNLGEALRLIAEKGLGDVDQLVKCSHERSIHLFIDSLLNEEKPSMAYRCNTKEAFEKGLCLSCRKN
;
A
#
# COMPACT_ATOMS: atom_id res chain seq x y z
N PHE A 1 21.13 0.00 26.72
CA PHE A 1 20.56 -0.83 25.65
C PHE A 1 20.95 -0.23 24.30
N ASN A 2 21.65 -0.97 23.44
CA ASN A 2 22.11 -0.49 22.13
C ASN A 2 21.60 -1.44 21.03
N TYR A 3 20.29 -1.41 20.78
CA TYR A 3 19.69 -2.24 19.73
C TYR A 3 19.93 -1.58 18.36
N PRO A 4 20.42 -2.32 17.35
CA PRO A 4 20.80 -1.74 16.08
C PRO A 4 19.56 -1.48 15.19
N LEU A 5 19.39 -0.22 14.74
CA LEU A 5 18.20 0.20 13.97
C LEU A 5 18.13 -0.37 12.55
N ASN A 6 19.25 -0.84 12.01
CA ASN A 6 19.29 -1.56 10.74
C ASN A 6 18.68 -2.99 10.84
N ASN A 7 18.29 -3.43 12.04
CA ASN A 7 17.51 -4.67 12.23
C ASN A 7 16.01 -4.39 12.45
N LEU A 8 15.55 -3.15 12.21
CA LEU A 8 14.17 -2.75 12.40
C LEU A 8 13.45 -2.61 11.05
N HIS A 9 12.34 -3.33 10.92
CA HIS A 9 11.38 -3.20 9.82
C HIS A 9 10.03 -2.80 10.41
N LEU A 10 9.54 -1.62 10.04
CA LEU A 10 8.22 -1.13 10.45
C LEU A 10 7.19 -1.46 9.38
N LEU A 11 6.05 -2.01 9.79
CA LEU A 11 4.92 -2.27 8.90
C LEU A 11 3.75 -1.39 9.35
N GLY A 12 3.31 -0.49 8.49
CA GLY A 12 2.24 0.45 8.80
C GLY A 12 1.09 0.33 7.82
N TYR A 13 -0.13 0.09 8.34
CA TYR A 13 -1.36 0.03 7.55
C TYR A 13 -2.18 1.31 7.68
N SER A 14 -2.73 1.82 6.57
CA SER A 14 -3.60 3.00 6.57
C SER A 14 -2.90 4.20 7.23
N LEU A 15 -3.50 4.82 8.27
CA LEU A 15 -2.88 5.87 9.08
C LEU A 15 -1.54 5.42 9.73
N GLY A 16 -1.41 4.13 10.04
CA GLY A 16 -0.20 3.56 10.62
C GLY A 16 1.02 3.65 9.68
N ALA A 17 0.81 3.73 8.36
CA ALA A 17 1.90 3.94 7.40
C ALA A 17 2.57 5.31 7.63
N HIS A 18 1.78 6.36 7.85
CA HIS A 18 2.31 7.69 8.15
C HIS A 18 2.92 7.76 9.55
N ALA A 19 2.32 7.09 10.53
CA ALA A 19 2.93 6.96 11.85
C ALA A 19 4.31 6.29 11.79
N ALA A 20 4.46 5.25 10.96
CA ALA A 20 5.75 4.58 10.73
C ALA A 20 6.76 5.52 10.03
N GLY A 21 6.33 6.29 9.03
CA GLY A 21 7.17 7.29 8.36
C GLY A 21 7.68 8.37 9.32
N ILE A 22 6.76 9.01 10.05
CA ILE A 22 7.08 10.03 11.06
C ILE A 22 8.02 9.45 12.14
N ALA A 23 7.77 8.21 12.60
CA ALA A 23 8.65 7.55 13.56
C ALA A 23 10.06 7.32 12.97
N GLY A 24 10.15 6.85 11.72
CA GLY A 24 11.41 6.65 11.01
C GLY A 24 12.23 7.92 10.89
N ASN A 25 11.60 9.02 10.47
CA ASN A 25 12.22 10.34 10.35
C ASN A 25 12.72 10.89 11.70
N LEU A 26 12.05 10.58 12.81
CA LEU A 26 12.45 11.02 14.16
C LEU A 26 13.53 10.15 14.81
N THR A 27 13.94 9.05 14.20
CA THR A 27 15.03 8.22 14.72
C THR A 27 16.40 8.87 14.52
N LYS A 28 17.36 8.59 15.43
CA LYS A 28 18.73 9.15 15.35
C LYS A 28 19.54 8.64 14.14
N LYS A 29 19.16 7.50 13.58
CA LYS A 29 19.71 6.87 12.37
C LYS A 29 18.56 6.20 11.65
N LYS A 30 18.56 6.21 10.32
CA LYS A 30 17.53 5.53 9.52
C LYS A 30 17.31 4.09 9.99
N VAL A 31 16.04 3.70 10.05
CA VAL A 31 15.64 2.30 10.20
C VAL A 31 15.85 1.58 8.87
N ASN A 32 15.97 0.26 8.90
CA ASN A 32 16.29 -0.48 7.68
C ASN A 32 15.16 -0.42 6.64
N ARG A 33 13.92 -0.64 7.08
CA ARG A 33 12.80 -0.74 6.15
C ARG A 33 11.50 -0.24 6.76
N ILE A 34 10.70 0.43 5.93
CA ILE A 34 9.29 0.70 6.20
C ILE A 34 8.46 0.10 5.06
N THR A 35 7.43 -0.68 5.39
CA THR A 35 6.42 -1.09 4.41
C THR A 35 5.10 -0.38 4.69
N GLY A 36 4.64 0.41 3.72
CA GLY A 36 3.34 1.06 3.73
C GLY A 36 2.25 0.18 3.11
N LEU A 37 1.28 -0.23 3.90
CA LEU A 37 0.14 -1.04 3.45
C LEU A 37 -1.07 -0.13 3.26
N ASP A 38 -1.34 0.23 2.00
CA ASP A 38 -2.36 1.18 1.56
C ASP A 38 -2.42 2.44 2.44
N PRO A 39 -1.37 3.29 2.46
CA PRO A 39 -1.32 4.48 3.31
C PRO A 39 -2.55 5.37 3.12
N ALA A 40 -3.02 6.01 4.19
CA ALA A 40 -4.24 6.81 4.13
C ALA A 40 -4.10 7.99 3.14
N GLY A 41 -5.09 8.15 2.26
CA GLY A 41 -5.14 9.26 1.30
C GLY A 41 -5.58 10.60 1.91
N PRO A 42 -6.73 10.67 2.61
CA PRO A 42 -7.30 11.94 3.05
C PRO A 42 -6.35 12.67 3.99
N THR A 43 -6.12 13.96 3.75
CA THR A 43 -5.18 14.84 4.45
C THR A 43 -3.69 14.60 4.16
N PHE A 44 -3.32 13.47 3.56
CA PHE A 44 -1.91 13.11 3.30
C PHE A 44 -1.52 13.21 1.82
N GLU A 45 -2.47 13.19 0.88
CA GLU A 45 -2.20 13.30 -0.57
C GLU A 45 -1.36 14.55 -0.91
N TYR A 46 -1.65 15.66 -0.23
CA TYR A 46 -0.94 16.93 -0.40
C TYR A 46 -0.08 17.32 0.81
N ALA A 47 0.10 16.40 1.77
CA ALA A 47 0.94 16.65 2.92
C ALA A 47 2.42 16.74 2.52
N ASP A 48 3.14 17.58 3.26
CA ASP A 48 4.59 17.69 3.20
C ASP A 48 5.25 16.37 3.62
N GLU A 49 6.44 16.08 3.09
CA GLU A 49 7.17 14.84 3.37
C GLU A 49 7.42 14.62 4.86
N LEU A 50 7.57 15.69 5.64
CA LEU A 50 7.77 15.62 7.09
C LEU A 50 6.52 15.16 7.87
N THR A 51 5.33 15.20 7.26
CA THR A 51 4.06 14.90 7.93
C THR A 51 3.33 13.69 7.33
N ARG A 52 3.95 12.97 6.40
CA ARG A 52 3.45 11.71 5.82
C ARG A 52 4.58 10.68 5.71
N LEU A 53 4.26 9.54 5.10
CA LEU A 53 5.27 8.57 4.70
C LEU A 53 6.03 9.13 3.48
N SER A 54 7.35 9.01 3.49
CA SER A 54 8.24 9.43 2.42
C SER A 54 9.40 8.42 2.24
N PRO A 55 10.09 8.43 1.08
CA PRO A 55 11.27 7.58 0.89
C PRO A 55 12.41 7.89 1.87
N ASP A 56 12.47 9.11 2.41
CA ASP A 56 13.55 9.52 3.31
C ASP A 56 13.45 8.95 4.72
N ASP A 57 12.29 8.38 5.09
CA ASP A 57 11.99 7.92 6.44
C ASP A 57 12.74 6.63 6.85
N ALA A 58 13.29 5.89 5.88
CA ALA A 58 14.07 4.67 6.09
C ALA A 58 15.15 4.48 5.01
N ASP A 59 16.02 3.48 5.18
CA ASP A 59 16.96 3.08 4.13
C ASP A 59 16.23 2.51 2.90
N PHE A 60 15.08 1.86 3.12
CA PHE A 60 14.20 1.37 2.07
C PHE A 60 12.73 1.50 2.45
N VAL A 61 11.89 1.90 1.50
CA VAL A 61 10.45 2.11 1.69
C VAL A 61 9.73 1.48 0.53
N ASP A 62 8.90 0.48 0.81
CA ASP A 62 8.05 -0.15 -0.19
C ASP A 62 6.57 -0.01 0.17
N VAL A 63 5.74 0.26 -0.82
CA VAL A 63 4.35 0.66 -0.60
C VAL A 63 3.43 -0.16 -1.48
N LEU A 64 2.35 -0.70 -0.90
CA LEU A 64 1.26 -1.34 -1.63
C LEU A 64 0.07 -0.38 -1.67
N HIS A 65 -0.33 0.04 -2.87
CA HIS A 65 -1.52 0.85 -3.10
C HIS A 65 -2.66 -0.03 -3.61
N THR A 66 -3.68 -0.26 -2.79
CA THR A 66 -4.76 -1.20 -3.11
C THR A 66 -6.14 -0.56 -3.18
N TYR A 67 -6.32 0.66 -2.66
CA TYR A 67 -7.60 1.37 -2.75
C TYR A 67 -7.50 2.87 -3.06
N THR A 68 -6.94 3.20 -4.22
CA THR A 68 -6.72 4.59 -4.68
C THR A 68 -7.89 5.19 -5.46
N ARG A 69 -9.03 4.50 -5.56
CA ARG A 69 -10.19 4.99 -6.33
C ARG A 69 -10.80 6.24 -5.70
N GLY A 70 -10.90 7.30 -6.49
CA GLY A 70 -11.50 8.57 -6.10
C GLY A 70 -10.78 9.74 -6.76
N SER A 71 -11.27 10.96 -6.56
CA SER A 71 -10.44 12.14 -6.84
C SER A 71 -9.30 12.22 -5.84
N PRO A 72 -8.17 12.84 -6.19
CA PRO A 72 -7.09 13.11 -5.24
C PRO A 72 -7.62 13.70 -3.91
N ASP A 73 -7.04 13.26 -2.79
CA ASP A 73 -7.45 13.61 -1.41
C ASP A 73 -8.86 13.14 -0.98
N ARG A 74 -9.59 12.45 -1.86
CA ARG A 74 -10.87 11.78 -1.54
C ARG A 74 -10.83 10.26 -1.72
N SER A 75 -9.73 9.71 -2.21
CA SER A 75 -9.49 8.26 -2.17
C SER A 75 -9.12 7.83 -0.76
N ILE A 76 -9.48 6.59 -0.40
CA ILE A 76 -9.18 6.04 0.93
C ILE A 76 -7.69 5.75 1.08
N GLY A 77 -7.08 5.12 0.07
CA GLY A 77 -5.64 5.02 -0.07
C GLY A 77 -5.05 6.22 -0.81
N ILE A 78 -3.82 6.58 -0.46
CA ILE A 78 -3.05 7.64 -1.13
C ILE A 78 -2.73 7.24 -2.58
N GLN A 79 -2.88 8.16 -3.52
CA GLN A 79 -2.67 7.88 -4.94
C GLN A 79 -1.20 8.06 -5.36
N LYS A 80 -0.58 9.14 -4.88
CA LYS A 80 0.81 9.46 -5.21
C LYS A 80 1.79 8.40 -4.67
N PRO A 81 2.91 8.17 -5.36
CA PRO A 81 4.00 7.37 -4.84
C PRO A 81 4.62 8.05 -3.61
N VAL A 82 4.91 7.26 -2.58
CA VAL A 82 5.51 7.71 -1.32
C VAL A 82 6.66 6.82 -0.83
N GLY A 83 7.06 5.83 -1.63
CA GLY A 83 8.20 4.97 -1.35
C GLY A 83 9.32 5.03 -2.37
N HIS A 84 10.31 4.16 -2.16
CA HIS A 84 11.31 3.84 -3.18
C HIS A 84 10.72 2.92 -4.26
N ILE A 85 9.81 2.02 -3.84
CA ILE A 85 9.06 1.13 -4.71
C ILE A 85 7.58 1.21 -4.33
N ASP A 86 6.76 1.73 -5.25
CA ASP A 86 5.31 1.81 -5.10
C ASP A 86 4.66 0.81 -6.05
N ILE A 87 3.96 -0.16 -5.50
CA ILE A 87 3.30 -1.24 -6.24
C ILE A 87 1.81 -0.99 -6.20
N TYR A 88 1.18 -1.09 -7.37
CA TYR A 88 -0.25 -0.85 -7.56
C TYR A 88 -0.93 -2.15 -8.05
N PRO A 89 -1.19 -3.14 -7.17
CA PRO A 89 -1.85 -4.39 -7.56
C PRO A 89 -3.18 -4.10 -8.25
N ASN A 90 -3.43 -4.72 -9.40
CA ASN A 90 -4.63 -4.51 -10.22
C ASN A 90 -4.84 -3.03 -10.60
N GLY A 91 -3.74 -2.27 -10.71
CA GLY A 91 -3.76 -0.83 -10.98
C GLY A 91 -4.15 0.03 -9.78
N GLY A 92 -4.20 -0.53 -8.57
CA GLY A 92 -4.33 0.15 -7.27
C GLY A 92 -5.69 0.76 -6.95
N GLY A 93 -6.55 0.99 -7.94
CA GLY A 93 -7.86 1.60 -7.70
C GLY A 93 -8.81 0.73 -6.89
N PHE A 94 -8.90 -0.56 -7.22
CA PHE A 94 -9.81 -1.49 -6.55
C PHE A 94 -9.35 -2.93 -6.74
N GLN A 95 -9.65 -3.79 -5.77
CA GLN A 95 -9.16 -5.17 -5.78
C GLN A 95 -10.23 -6.18 -6.23
N PRO A 96 -9.84 -7.21 -7.02
CA PRO A 96 -10.71 -8.34 -7.30
C PRO A 96 -11.20 -8.96 -5.98
N GLY A 97 -12.48 -9.32 -5.90
CA GLY A 97 -13.04 -9.88 -4.67
C GLY A 97 -13.72 -8.87 -3.74
N CYS A 98 -13.72 -7.58 -4.07
CA CYS A 98 -14.26 -6.54 -3.21
C CYS A 98 -15.49 -5.80 -3.77
N ASN A 99 -16.03 -6.17 -4.94
CA ASN A 99 -16.96 -5.29 -5.68
C ASN A 99 -18.39 -5.28 -5.08
N LEU A 100 -19.26 -4.38 -5.58
CA LEU A 100 -20.64 -4.26 -5.10
C LEU A 100 -21.47 -5.54 -5.27
N GLY A 101 -21.13 -6.41 -6.24
CA GLY A 101 -21.80 -7.71 -6.39
C GLY A 101 -21.48 -8.65 -5.22
N GLU A 102 -20.22 -8.70 -4.81
CA GLU A 102 -19.79 -9.45 -3.63
C GLU A 102 -20.29 -8.82 -2.33
N ALA A 103 -20.42 -7.50 -2.33
CA ALA A 103 -21.07 -6.78 -1.26
C ALA A 103 -22.51 -7.14 -1.03
N LEU A 104 -23.30 -7.12 -2.11
CA LEU A 104 -24.71 -7.48 -2.06
C LEU A 104 -24.86 -8.94 -1.65
N ARG A 105 -23.95 -9.82 -2.09
CA ARG A 105 -23.92 -11.22 -1.62
C ARG A 105 -23.63 -11.31 -0.12
N LEU A 106 -22.62 -10.60 0.37
CA LEU A 106 -22.28 -10.57 1.81
C LEU A 106 -23.41 -9.97 2.66
N ILE A 107 -24.05 -8.90 2.19
CA ILE A 107 -25.21 -8.29 2.86
C ILE A 107 -26.40 -9.26 2.85
N ALA A 108 -26.64 -9.96 1.75
CA ALA A 108 -27.71 -10.97 1.66
C ALA A 108 -27.45 -12.17 2.58
N GLU A 109 -26.19 -12.57 2.78
CA GLU A 109 -25.80 -13.70 3.61
C GLU A 109 -25.65 -13.34 5.11
N LYS A 110 -25.18 -12.12 5.43
CA LYS A 110 -24.74 -11.71 6.79
C LYS A 110 -25.46 -10.48 7.35
N GLY A 111 -26.31 -9.81 6.58
CA GLY A 111 -27.07 -8.63 7.00
C GLY A 111 -26.28 -7.30 6.91
N LEU A 112 -26.96 -6.18 7.20
CA LEU A 112 -26.45 -4.80 7.06
C LEU A 112 -25.50 -4.35 8.21
N GLY A 113 -25.14 -5.24 9.13
CA GLY A 113 -24.27 -4.89 10.27
C GLY A 113 -22.81 -4.64 9.89
N ASP A 114 -22.37 -5.09 8.71
CA ASP A 114 -20.95 -5.20 8.33
C ASP A 114 -20.60 -4.40 7.05
N VAL A 115 -21.39 -3.38 6.72
CA VAL A 115 -21.16 -2.53 5.53
C VAL A 115 -19.81 -1.79 5.58
N ASP A 116 -19.22 -1.64 6.77
CA ASP A 116 -17.91 -1.03 6.97
C ASP A 116 -16.75 -1.96 6.53
N GLN A 117 -16.90 -3.29 6.65
CA GLN A 117 -15.95 -4.26 6.04
C GLN A 117 -15.94 -4.17 4.52
N LEU A 118 -17.08 -3.80 3.94
CA LEU A 118 -17.24 -3.69 2.50
C LEU A 118 -16.40 -2.58 1.88
N VAL A 119 -16.39 -1.42 2.54
CA VAL A 119 -15.58 -0.27 2.13
C VAL A 119 -14.11 -0.57 2.38
N LYS A 120 -13.78 -1.37 3.40
CA LYS A 120 -12.39 -1.69 3.75
C LYS A 120 -11.79 -2.85 2.97
N CYS A 121 -12.56 -3.67 2.24
CA CYS A 121 -12.02 -4.85 1.54
C CYS A 121 -10.81 -4.54 0.64
N SER A 122 -10.93 -3.53 -0.23
CA SER A 122 -9.79 -3.13 -1.10
C SER A 122 -8.65 -2.50 -0.30
N HIS A 123 -8.96 -1.83 0.81
CA HIS A 123 -7.97 -1.20 1.70
C HIS A 123 -7.11 -2.26 2.41
N GLU A 124 -7.78 -3.23 3.05
CA GLU A 124 -7.18 -4.32 3.82
C GLU A 124 -6.49 -5.36 2.94
N ARG A 125 -6.82 -5.42 1.63
CA ARG A 125 -6.14 -6.31 0.68
C ARG A 125 -4.62 -6.13 0.69
N SER A 126 -4.11 -4.92 0.93
CA SER A 126 -2.67 -4.66 1.06
C SER A 126 -2.01 -5.56 2.11
N ILE A 127 -2.65 -5.74 3.27
CA ILE A 127 -2.19 -6.63 4.35
C ILE A 127 -2.18 -8.08 3.87
N HIS A 128 -3.26 -8.54 3.26
CA HIS A 128 -3.35 -9.94 2.80
C HIS A 128 -2.34 -10.26 1.70
N LEU A 129 -2.06 -9.33 0.78
CA LEU A 129 -1.00 -9.49 -0.23
C LEU A 129 0.38 -9.56 0.42
N PHE A 130 0.63 -8.79 1.47
CA PHE A 130 1.89 -8.87 2.22
C PHE A 130 2.00 -10.18 3.01
N ILE A 131 0.92 -10.66 3.65
CA ILE A 131 0.90 -11.97 4.31
C ILE A 131 1.16 -13.10 3.30
N ASP A 132 0.52 -13.05 2.13
CA ASP A 132 0.72 -14.03 1.07
C ASP A 132 2.18 -14.08 0.59
N SER A 133 2.85 -12.92 0.51
CA SER A 133 4.26 -12.87 0.12
C SER A 133 5.21 -13.48 1.16
N LEU A 134 4.84 -13.44 2.45
CA LEU A 134 5.56 -14.13 3.53
C LEU A 134 5.33 -15.65 3.51
N LEU A 135 4.14 -16.09 3.10
CA LEU A 135 3.78 -17.51 3.10
C LEU A 135 4.22 -18.25 1.83
N ASN A 136 4.40 -17.52 0.72
CA ASN A 136 4.72 -18.08 -0.59
C ASN A 136 6.09 -17.60 -1.11
N GLU A 137 7.12 -17.65 -0.26
CA GLU A 137 8.48 -17.16 -0.57
C GLU A 137 9.10 -17.82 -1.81
N GLU A 138 8.80 -19.10 -2.08
CA GLU A 138 9.34 -19.83 -3.24
C GLU A 138 8.76 -19.34 -4.59
N LYS A 139 7.58 -18.71 -4.56
CA LYS A 139 6.85 -18.25 -5.75
C LYS A 139 6.24 -16.87 -5.51
N PRO A 140 7.07 -15.83 -5.34
CA PRO A 140 6.57 -14.49 -5.07
C PRO A 140 5.81 -13.96 -6.29
N SER A 141 4.79 -13.14 -6.01
CA SER A 141 4.14 -12.35 -7.06
C SER A 141 5.11 -11.32 -7.63
N MET A 142 5.12 -11.18 -8.96
CA MET A 142 6.01 -10.26 -9.67
C MET A 142 5.31 -8.93 -9.97
N ALA A 143 5.96 -7.82 -9.62
CA ALA A 143 5.57 -6.49 -10.04
C ALA A 143 6.42 -6.03 -11.24
N TYR A 144 5.82 -5.27 -12.16
CA TYR A 144 6.49 -4.75 -13.35
C TYR A 144 6.46 -3.24 -13.36
N ARG A 145 7.62 -2.63 -13.56
CA ARG A 145 7.72 -1.16 -13.71
C ARG A 145 7.01 -0.75 -15.00
N CYS A 146 6.13 0.23 -14.89
CA CYS A 146 5.39 0.77 -16.02
C CYS A 146 5.12 2.25 -15.85
N ASN A 147 4.95 2.97 -16.97
CA ASN A 147 4.66 4.40 -16.94
C ASN A 147 3.21 4.70 -16.56
N THR A 148 2.26 3.86 -17.00
CA THR A 148 0.84 4.01 -16.68
C THR A 148 0.16 2.66 -16.53
N LYS A 149 -0.98 2.64 -15.84
CA LYS A 149 -1.83 1.46 -15.70
C LYS A 149 -2.30 0.94 -17.06
N GLU A 150 -2.69 1.82 -17.96
CA GLU A 150 -3.24 1.47 -19.28
C GLU A 150 -2.19 0.81 -20.17
N ALA A 151 -0.92 1.23 -20.06
CA ALA A 151 0.18 0.60 -20.77
C ALA A 151 0.45 -0.82 -20.24
N PHE A 152 0.35 -1.02 -18.92
CA PHE A 152 0.45 -2.34 -18.31
C PHE A 152 -0.70 -3.26 -18.75
N GLU A 153 -1.95 -2.77 -18.75
CA GLU A 153 -3.12 -3.52 -19.21
C GLU A 153 -3.04 -3.95 -20.69
N LYS A 154 -2.35 -3.16 -21.53
CA LYS A 154 -2.05 -3.50 -22.93
C LYS A 154 -0.88 -4.47 -23.11
N GLY A 155 -0.24 -4.92 -22.02
CA GLY A 155 0.89 -5.85 -22.05
C GLY A 155 2.21 -5.21 -22.49
N LEU A 156 2.34 -3.88 -22.47
CA LEU A 156 3.54 -3.18 -22.93
C LEU A 156 4.68 -3.17 -21.90
N CYS A 157 4.37 -3.47 -20.64
CA CYS A 157 5.30 -3.39 -19.51
C CYS A 157 5.50 -4.76 -18.85
N LEU A 158 6.08 -5.71 -19.59
CA LEU A 158 6.38 -7.07 -19.11
C LEU A 158 7.88 -7.36 -19.04
N SER A 159 8.72 -6.33 -19.20
CA SER A 159 10.17 -6.46 -19.14
C SER A 159 10.67 -6.44 -17.69
N CYS A 160 11.56 -7.38 -17.36
CA CYS A 160 12.34 -7.38 -16.12
C CYS A 160 13.75 -6.80 -16.30
N ARG A 161 14.07 -6.23 -17.47
CA ARG A 161 15.37 -5.60 -17.71
C ARG A 161 15.45 -4.26 -16.98
N LYS A 162 16.60 -3.98 -16.36
CA LYS A 162 16.93 -2.65 -15.85
C LYS A 162 16.95 -1.68 -17.05
N ASN A 163 16.04 -0.71 -17.07
CA ASN A 163 16.20 0.50 -17.88
C ASN A 163 17.06 1.48 -17.12
#